data_AF-M4WGB0-F1
#
_entry.id   AF-M4WGB0-F1
#
_cell.length_a   1.000
_cell.length_b   1.000
_cell.length_c   1.000
_cell.angle_alpha   90.00
_cell.angle_beta   90.00
_cell.angle_gamma   90.00
#
_symmetry.space_group_name_H-M   'P 1'
#
loop_
_entity.id
_entity.type
_entity.pdbx_description
1 polymer ?
#
loop_
_entity_poly.entity_id
_entity_poly.type
_entity_poly.pdbx_seq_one_letter_code
_entity_poly.pdbx_strand_id
1 'polypeptide(L)'
;MKFLIPLLAVIGLISCSFVPKESDYDTNNLKKVQKCELKHQVNDSEKAIWWAWKIPAKPARCYLACVMSAFKWIDKKGNPKLDAIKKSYKAVGHEDSAPNQQFIKKNCGRKLPKNPCDKAILLYACFLVRSENLQHFKDAFDGKPNTI
;
A
#
# COMPACT_ATOMS: atom_id res chain seq x y z
N MET A 1 24.24 -5.46 -56.26
CA MET A 1 22.99 -5.37 -55.48
C MET A 1 22.89 -6.59 -54.57
N LYS A 2 22.95 -6.39 -53.25
CA LYS A 2 22.41 -7.27 -52.20
C LYS A 2 22.56 -6.53 -50.87
N PHE A 3 21.41 -6.25 -50.26
CA PHE A 3 21.19 -5.55 -49.01
C PHE A 3 21.67 -6.38 -47.82
N LEU A 4 22.09 -5.72 -46.74
CA LEU A 4 21.86 -6.18 -45.37
C LEU A 4 21.82 -4.94 -44.45
N ILE A 5 20.61 -4.60 -44.03
CA ILE A 5 20.29 -3.58 -43.04
C ILE A 5 20.61 -4.18 -41.66
N PRO A 6 21.48 -3.59 -40.81
CA PRO A 6 21.46 -3.94 -39.42
C PRO A 6 20.29 -3.19 -38.78
N LEU A 7 19.17 -3.91 -38.67
CA LEU A 7 18.01 -3.55 -37.87
C LEU A 7 18.53 -3.25 -36.46
N LEU A 8 18.54 -1.98 -36.07
CA LEU A 8 18.90 -1.55 -34.73
C LEU A 8 18.08 -2.37 -33.73
N ALA A 9 18.81 -3.12 -32.90
CA ALA A 9 18.26 -3.87 -31.79
C ALA A 9 17.39 -2.94 -30.93
N VAL A 10 16.08 -3.12 -31.03
CA VAL A 10 15.15 -2.68 -30.00
C VAL A 10 15.54 -3.48 -28.77
N ILE A 11 16.36 -2.88 -27.91
CA ILE A 11 16.60 -3.35 -26.56
C ILE A 11 15.24 -3.26 -25.88
N GLY A 12 14.50 -4.36 -25.93
CA GLY A 12 13.37 -4.61 -25.07
C GLY A 12 13.91 -4.65 -23.66
N LEU A 13 13.92 -3.49 -23.00
CA LEU A 13 13.81 -3.43 -21.56
C LEU A 13 12.46 -4.08 -21.24
N ILE A 14 12.48 -5.40 -21.09
CA ILE A 14 11.47 -6.11 -20.33
C ILE A 14 11.70 -5.62 -18.90
N SER A 15 11.18 -4.44 -18.59
CA SER A 15 10.85 -4.12 -17.22
C SER A 15 9.90 -5.24 -16.81
N CYS A 16 10.37 -6.16 -15.97
CA CYS A 16 9.50 -7.04 -15.21
C CYS A 16 8.63 -6.11 -14.35
N SER A 17 7.59 -5.55 -14.96
CA SER A 17 6.61 -4.70 -14.32
C SER A 17 5.96 -5.62 -13.30
N PHE A 18 6.30 -5.44 -12.02
CA PHE A 18 5.64 -6.11 -10.90
C PHE A 18 4.24 -5.50 -10.79
N VAL A 19 3.39 -5.77 -11.79
CA VAL A 19 1.98 -5.45 -11.76
C VAL A 19 1.35 -6.58 -10.97
N PRO A 20 0.75 -6.29 -9.81
CA PRO A 20 0.04 -7.30 -9.04
C PRO A 20 -1.05 -7.92 -9.93
N LYS A 21 -1.21 -9.24 -9.90
CA LYS A 21 -2.28 -9.89 -10.65
C LYS A 21 -3.61 -9.42 -10.09
N GLU A 22 -4.52 -8.92 -10.93
CA GLU A 22 -5.83 -8.44 -10.48
C GLU A 22 -6.63 -9.50 -9.70
N SER A 23 -6.35 -10.79 -9.95
CA SER A 23 -6.93 -11.91 -9.23
C SER A 23 -6.67 -11.89 -7.72
N ASP A 24 -5.63 -11.19 -7.27
CA ASP A 24 -5.17 -11.25 -5.88
C ASP A 24 -5.76 -10.10 -5.04
N TYR A 25 -6.53 -9.19 -5.66
CA TYR A 25 -7.00 -7.94 -5.03
C TYR A 25 -8.48 -7.67 -5.33
N ASP A 26 -9.13 -6.87 -4.48
CA ASP A 26 -10.33 -6.15 -4.90
C ASP A 26 -9.94 -5.10 -5.95
N THR A 27 -10.61 -5.15 -7.11
CA THR A 27 -10.30 -4.28 -8.26
C THR A 27 -10.40 -2.79 -7.91
N ASN A 28 -11.28 -2.39 -6.97
CA ASN A 28 -11.40 -0.98 -6.58
C ASN A 28 -10.26 -0.56 -5.65
N ASN A 29 -9.81 -1.44 -4.77
CA ASN A 29 -8.68 -1.18 -3.89
C ASN A 29 -7.37 -1.08 -4.68
N LEU A 30 -7.14 -1.99 -5.64
CA LEU A 30 -6.00 -1.92 -6.55
C LEU A 30 -5.98 -0.59 -7.34
N LYS A 31 -7.13 -0.17 -7.88
CA LYS A 31 -7.26 1.12 -8.58
C LYS A 31 -6.92 2.33 -7.71
N LYS A 32 -7.26 2.31 -6.40
CA LYS A 32 -6.88 3.40 -5.47
C LYS A 32 -5.36 3.49 -5.32
N VAL A 33 -4.69 2.35 -5.18
CA VAL A 33 -3.23 2.28 -5.05
C VAL A 33 -2.56 2.78 -6.33
N GLN A 34 -2.93 2.23 -7.49
CA GLN A 34 -2.39 2.62 -8.79
C GLN A 34 -2.59 4.12 -9.10
N LYS A 35 -3.74 4.70 -8.74
CA LYS A 35 -3.97 6.14 -8.89
C LYS A 35 -2.99 6.97 -8.06
N CYS A 36 -2.64 6.52 -6.85
CA CYS A 36 -1.65 7.17 -6.01
C CYS A 36 -0.21 6.94 -6.52
N GLU A 37 0.11 5.75 -7.04
CA GLU A 37 1.39 5.47 -7.68
C GLU A 37 1.65 6.43 -8.85
N LEU A 38 0.66 6.58 -9.74
CA LEU A 38 0.73 7.51 -10.87
C LEU A 38 0.87 8.97 -10.40
N LYS A 39 0.04 9.39 -9.45
CA LYS A 39 0.04 10.77 -8.92
C LYS A 39 1.39 11.16 -8.31
N HIS A 40 2.04 10.23 -7.62
CA HIS A 40 3.30 10.47 -6.92
C HIS A 40 4.53 10.00 -7.70
N GLN A 41 4.36 9.58 -8.97
CA GLN A 41 5.43 9.12 -9.86
C GLN A 41 6.29 8.03 -9.22
N VAL A 42 5.65 7.09 -8.53
CA VAL A 42 6.34 5.95 -7.90
C VAL A 42 6.96 5.10 -9.00
N ASN A 43 8.27 4.91 -8.96
CA ASN A 43 8.98 4.09 -9.95
C ASN A 43 8.80 2.59 -9.67
N ASP A 44 9.08 1.74 -10.66
CA ASP A 44 8.79 0.31 -10.57
C ASP A 44 9.60 -0.41 -9.48
N SER A 45 10.83 0.01 -9.22
CA SER A 45 11.65 -0.52 -8.12
C SER A 45 11.00 -0.24 -6.75
N GLU A 46 10.44 0.95 -6.57
CA GLU A 46 9.73 1.30 -5.34
C GLU A 46 8.39 0.54 -5.24
N LYS A 47 7.63 0.44 -6.34
CA LYS A 47 6.39 -0.36 -6.38
C LYS A 47 6.65 -1.80 -5.94
N ALA A 48 7.68 -2.45 -6.47
CA ALA A 48 8.02 -3.82 -6.13
C ALA A 48 8.26 -4.02 -4.62
N ILE A 49 8.86 -3.03 -3.95
CA ILE A 49 9.07 -3.07 -2.49
C ILE A 49 7.74 -2.95 -1.75
N TRP A 50 6.87 -2.01 -2.16
CA TRP A 50 5.55 -1.84 -1.54
C TRP A 50 4.68 -3.08 -1.68
N TRP A 51 4.62 -3.66 -2.88
CA TRP A 51 3.84 -4.88 -3.14
C TRP A 51 4.45 -6.14 -2.52
N ALA A 52 5.72 -6.09 -2.11
CA ALA A 52 6.35 -7.11 -1.27
C ALA A 52 6.08 -6.90 0.23
N TRP A 53 5.13 -6.01 0.60
CA TRP A 53 4.79 -5.67 1.98
C TRP A 53 6.00 -5.17 2.77
N LYS A 54 6.81 -4.30 2.16
CA LYS A 54 7.97 -3.65 2.76
C LYS A 54 7.90 -2.14 2.55
N ILE A 55 8.61 -1.39 3.38
CA ILE A 55 8.72 0.07 3.26
C ILE A 55 10.05 0.40 2.58
N PRO A 56 10.06 1.09 1.43
CA PRO A 56 11.28 1.56 0.79
C PRO A 56 12.07 2.50 1.71
N ALA A 57 13.40 2.47 1.61
CA ALA A 57 14.26 3.36 2.40
C ALA A 57 14.05 4.85 2.10
N LYS A 58 13.65 5.17 0.86
CA LYS A 58 13.35 6.53 0.39
C LYS A 58 12.00 6.50 -0.35
N PRO A 59 10.88 6.43 0.39
CA PRO A 59 9.58 6.33 -0.23
C PRO A 59 9.19 7.64 -0.92
N ALA A 60 8.47 7.56 -2.04
CA ALA A 60 7.92 8.71 -2.73
C ALA A 60 7.10 9.57 -1.76
N ARG A 61 7.39 10.88 -1.75
CA ARG A 61 6.83 11.80 -0.77
C ARG A 61 5.31 11.77 -0.80
N CYS A 62 4.70 11.52 0.37
CA CYS A 62 3.25 11.49 0.57
C CYS A 62 2.47 10.42 -0.20
N TYR A 63 3.13 9.49 -0.90
CA TYR A 63 2.48 8.38 -1.58
C TYR A 63 1.56 7.59 -0.65
N LEU A 64 2.09 7.17 0.51
CA LEU A 64 1.31 6.36 1.45
C LEU A 64 0.15 7.12 2.10
N ALA A 65 0.30 8.43 2.31
CA ALA A 65 -0.81 9.28 2.76
C ALA A 65 -1.92 9.38 1.71
N CYS A 66 -1.57 9.43 0.41
CA CYS A 66 -2.55 9.35 -0.67
C CYS A 66 -3.33 8.03 -0.58
N VAL A 67 -2.61 6.91 -0.49
CA VAL A 67 -3.18 5.56 -0.45
C VAL A 67 -4.13 5.42 0.75
N MET A 68 -3.65 5.67 1.97
CA MET A 68 -4.46 5.55 3.19
C MET A 68 -5.66 6.51 3.21
N SER A 69 -5.52 7.69 2.59
CA SER A 69 -6.64 8.63 2.43
C SER A 69 -7.68 8.12 1.43
N ALA A 70 -7.27 7.48 0.34
CA ALA A 70 -8.16 6.87 -0.65
C ALA A 70 -8.97 5.72 -0.05
N PHE A 71 -8.39 4.96 0.88
CA PHE A 71 -9.08 3.97 1.71
C PHE A 71 -9.96 4.58 2.80
N LYS A 72 -9.90 5.90 3.01
CA LYS A 72 -10.52 6.63 4.13
C LYS A 72 -10.02 6.17 5.51
N TRP A 73 -8.86 5.53 5.58
CA TRP A 73 -8.25 5.07 6.83
C TRP A 73 -7.59 6.20 7.63
N ILE A 74 -7.30 7.33 6.98
CA ILE A 74 -6.84 8.56 7.64
C ILE A 74 -7.67 9.78 7.23
N ASP A 75 -7.66 10.83 8.05
CA ASP A 75 -8.20 12.15 7.74
C ASP A 75 -7.19 13.06 7.00
N LYS A 76 -7.59 14.30 6.67
CA LYS A 76 -6.72 15.29 6.01
C LYS A 76 -5.48 15.69 6.85
N LYS A 77 -5.53 15.48 8.17
CA LYS A 77 -4.42 15.71 9.11
C LYS A 77 -3.60 14.42 9.34
N GLY A 78 -3.91 13.34 8.62
CA GLY A 78 -3.29 12.03 8.72
C GLY A 78 -3.73 11.22 9.95
N ASN A 79 -4.69 11.68 10.74
CA ASN A 79 -5.13 10.94 11.93
C ASN A 79 -5.90 9.68 11.51
N PRO A 80 -5.70 8.55 12.21
CA PRO A 80 -6.38 7.31 11.88
C PRO A 80 -7.89 7.42 12.11
N LYS A 81 -8.67 6.90 11.16
CA LYS A 81 -10.13 6.75 11.23
C LYS A 81 -10.46 5.31 11.58
N LEU A 82 -10.48 5.00 12.87
CA LEU A 82 -10.62 3.63 13.37
C LEU A 82 -11.88 2.93 12.85
N ASP A 83 -13.01 3.63 12.74
CA ASP A 83 -14.25 3.05 12.20
C ASP A 83 -14.11 2.63 10.73
N ALA A 84 -13.39 3.43 9.93
CA ALA A 84 -13.16 3.11 8.52
C ALA A 84 -12.19 1.93 8.36
N ILE A 85 -11.15 1.88 9.20
CA ILE A 85 -10.21 0.74 9.25
C ILE A 85 -10.98 -0.53 9.64
N LYS A 86 -11.76 -0.48 10.73
CA LYS A 86 -12.57 -1.60 11.20
C LYS A 86 -13.56 -2.07 10.13
N LYS A 87 -14.17 -1.15 9.38
CA LYS A 87 -15.05 -1.49 8.25
C LYS A 87 -14.31 -2.27 7.16
N SER A 88 -13.06 -1.92 6.83
CA SER A 88 -12.25 -2.67 5.86
C SER A 88 -11.92 -4.08 6.34
N TYR A 89 -11.55 -4.25 7.61
CA TYR A 89 -11.31 -5.58 8.20
C TYR A 89 -12.58 -6.43 8.22
N LYS A 90 -13.71 -5.83 8.62
CA LYS A 90 -15.02 -6.50 8.61
C LYS A 90 -15.42 -6.99 7.22
N ALA A 91 -15.12 -6.21 6.17
CA ALA A 91 -15.47 -6.57 4.80
C ALA A 91 -14.81 -7.86 4.30
N VAL A 92 -13.72 -8.29 4.95
CA VAL A 92 -12.99 -9.52 4.64
C VAL A 92 -13.06 -10.57 5.75
N GLY A 93 -13.97 -10.40 6.72
CA GLY A 93 -14.21 -11.37 7.80
C GLY A 93 -13.30 -11.23 9.02
N HIS A 94 -12.51 -10.15 9.13
CA HIS A 94 -11.43 -10.01 10.13
C HIS A 94 -11.71 -8.95 11.20
N GLU A 95 -12.98 -8.65 11.49
CA GLU A 95 -13.39 -7.52 12.36
C GLU A 95 -12.69 -7.52 13.73
N ASP A 96 -12.50 -8.69 14.34
CA ASP A 96 -11.94 -8.83 15.70
C ASP A 96 -10.44 -8.49 15.78
N SER A 97 -9.75 -8.54 14.64
CA SER A 97 -8.32 -8.21 14.54
C SER A 97 -8.06 -6.77 14.10
N ALA A 98 -9.12 -5.96 13.93
CA ALA A 98 -8.98 -4.59 13.47
C ALA A 98 -8.24 -3.71 14.49
N PRO A 99 -7.25 -2.89 14.06
CA PRO A 99 -6.56 -1.96 14.95
C PRO A 99 -7.51 -1.01 15.67
N ASN A 100 -7.39 -0.94 16.99
CA ASN A 100 -8.15 -0.04 17.85
C ASN A 100 -7.27 1.08 18.44
N GLN A 101 -7.84 1.95 19.27
CA GLN A 101 -7.10 3.07 19.87
C GLN A 101 -5.94 2.61 20.76
N GLN A 102 -6.09 1.47 21.46
CA GLN A 102 -5.05 0.90 22.31
C GLN A 102 -3.88 0.38 21.48
N PHE A 103 -4.17 -0.30 20.37
CA PHE A 103 -3.17 -0.71 19.39
C PHE A 103 -2.32 0.48 18.94
N ILE A 104 -2.95 1.59 18.50
CA ILE A 104 -2.21 2.77 18.03
C ILE A 104 -1.31 3.33 19.13
N LYS A 105 -1.84 3.49 20.35
CA LYS A 105 -1.06 4.02 21.49
C LYS A 105 0.13 3.13 21.86
N LYS A 106 -0.05 1.81 21.83
CA LYS A 106 0.97 0.82 22.21
C LYS A 106 2.03 0.64 21.12
N ASN A 107 1.61 0.56 19.85
CA ASN A 107 2.44 0.10 18.75
C ASN A 107 2.94 1.22 17.83
N CYS A 108 2.23 2.35 17.73
CA CYS A 108 2.64 3.52 16.94
C CYS A 108 3.20 4.67 17.76
N GLY A 109 3.24 4.50 19.08
CA GLY A 109 3.67 5.53 20.02
C GLY A 109 2.57 6.51 20.39
N ARG A 110 2.81 7.22 21.50
CA ARG A 110 1.85 8.16 22.09
C ARG A 110 1.74 9.49 21.35
N LYS A 111 2.77 9.85 20.58
CA LYS A 111 2.84 11.11 19.82
C LYS A 111 3.18 10.79 18.36
N LEU A 112 2.15 10.83 17.51
CA LEU A 112 2.33 10.69 16.07
C LEU A 112 3.01 11.96 15.50
N PRO A 113 3.75 11.84 14.38
CA PRO A 113 4.33 12.98 13.67
C PRO A 113 3.28 14.06 13.36
N LYS A 114 3.71 15.33 13.32
CA LYS A 114 2.81 16.44 12.93
C LYS A 114 2.48 16.39 11.43
N ASN A 115 3.45 16.01 10.61
CA ASN A 115 3.30 15.92 9.17
C ASN A 115 2.39 14.71 8.81
N PRO A 116 1.33 14.90 7.99
CA PRO A 116 0.41 13.83 7.64
C PRO A 116 1.06 12.70 6.81
N CYS A 117 2.10 13.00 6.04
CA CYS A 117 2.81 12.03 5.22
C CYS A 117 3.70 11.11 6.06
N ASP A 118 4.47 11.69 6.99
CA ASP A 118 5.30 10.92 7.92
C ASP A 118 4.42 10.10 8.88
N LYS A 119 3.28 10.68 9.29
CA LYS A 119 2.28 9.99 10.09
C LYS A 119 1.71 8.77 9.37
N ALA A 120 1.41 8.87 8.07
CA ALA A 120 0.94 7.73 7.28
C ALA A 120 2.00 6.62 7.20
N ILE A 121 3.27 6.97 6.96
CA ILE A 121 4.39 6.03 6.96
C ILE A 121 4.48 5.28 8.28
N LEU A 122 4.45 6.01 9.40
CA LEU A 122 4.51 5.41 10.73
C LEU A 122 3.32 4.47 10.98
N LEU A 123 2.08 4.92 10.68
CA LEU A 123 0.88 4.11 10.89
C LEU A 123 0.91 2.81 10.08
N TYR A 124 1.26 2.90 8.80
CA TYR A 124 1.40 1.72 7.94
C TYR A 124 2.48 0.78 8.47
N ALA A 125 3.64 1.32 8.90
CA ALA A 125 4.69 0.51 9.51
C ALA A 125 4.20 -0.23 10.76
N CYS A 126 3.39 0.41 11.61
CA CYS A 126 2.80 -0.27 12.75
C CYS A 126 1.87 -1.40 12.33
N PHE A 127 0.97 -1.14 11.38
CA PHE A 127 0.02 -2.16 10.93
C PHE A 127 0.76 -3.32 10.26
N LEU A 128 1.81 -3.04 9.51
CA LEU A 128 2.61 -4.07 8.87
C LEU A 128 3.41 -4.91 9.88
N VAL A 129 4.04 -4.29 10.88
CA VAL A 129 5.01 -4.98 11.76
C VAL A 129 4.39 -5.47 13.07
N ARG A 130 3.33 -4.81 13.55
CA ARG A 130 2.80 -4.99 14.91
C ARG A 130 1.36 -5.48 14.95
N SER A 131 0.70 -5.67 13.81
CA SER A 131 -0.62 -6.30 13.78
C SER A 131 -0.54 -7.70 14.38
N GLU A 132 -1.56 -8.06 15.16
CA GLU A 132 -1.66 -9.39 15.77
C GLU A 132 -1.72 -10.48 14.71
N ASN A 133 -2.34 -10.17 13.56
CA ASN A 133 -2.30 -11.01 12.37
C ASN A 133 -1.97 -10.16 11.13
N LEU A 134 -0.76 -10.32 10.61
CA LEU A 134 -0.31 -9.62 9.41
C LEU A 134 -1.19 -9.97 8.19
N GLN A 135 -1.65 -11.21 8.06
CA GLN A 135 -2.48 -11.59 6.93
C GLN A 135 -3.81 -10.84 6.94
N HIS A 136 -4.43 -10.65 8.10
CA HIS A 136 -5.68 -9.89 8.20
C HIS A 136 -5.52 -8.43 7.79
N PHE A 137 -4.38 -7.81 8.10
CA PHE A 137 -4.04 -6.49 7.60
C PHE A 137 -3.95 -6.45 6.07
N LYS A 138 -3.27 -7.45 5.47
CA LYS A 138 -3.13 -7.56 4.02
C LYS A 138 -4.50 -7.70 3.36
N ASP A 139 -5.30 -8.64 3.82
CA ASP A 139 -6.65 -8.89 3.31
C ASP A 139 -7.52 -7.63 3.39
N ALA A 140 -7.48 -6.91 4.51
CA ALA A 140 -8.25 -5.67 4.69
C ALA A 140 -7.77 -4.53 3.78
N PHE A 141 -6.47 -4.45 3.51
CA PHE A 141 -5.87 -3.46 2.61
C PHE A 141 -6.18 -3.80 1.14
N ASP A 142 -6.05 -5.07 0.78
CA ASP A 142 -6.32 -5.60 -0.56
C ASP A 142 -7.82 -5.67 -0.85
N GLY A 143 -8.66 -5.74 0.17
CA GLY A 143 -10.12 -5.89 0.07
C GLY A 143 -10.59 -7.29 -0.28
N LYS A 144 -9.70 -8.28 -0.18
CA LYS A 144 -9.98 -9.67 -0.52
C LYS A 144 -9.39 -10.59 0.56
N PRO A 145 -10.17 -11.52 1.13
CA PRO A 145 -9.61 -12.50 2.04
C PRO A 145 -8.64 -13.41 1.26
N ASN A 146 -7.50 -13.72 1.87
CA ASN A 146 -6.61 -14.71 1.29
C ASN A 146 -7.20 -16.10 1.51
N THR A 147 -7.85 -16.63 0.48
CA THR A 147 -8.29 -18.03 0.44
C THR A 147 -7.07 -18.90 0.12
N ILE A 148 -6.25 -19.18 1.13
CA ILE A 148 -5.30 -20.30 1.09
C ILE A 148 -5.93 -21.46 1.84
#